data_AF-A0A6G3XE82-F1
#
_entry.id   AF-A0A6G3XE82-F1
#
_cell.length_a   1.000
_cell.length_b   1.000
_cell.length_c   1.000
_cell.angle_alpha   90.00
_cell.angle_beta   90.00
_cell.angle_gamma   90.00
#
_symmetry.space_group_name_H-M   'P 1'
#
loop_
_entity.id
_entity.type
_entity.pdbx_description
1 polymer ?
#
loop_
_entity_poly.entity_id
_entity_poly.type
_entity_poly.pdbx_seq_one_letter_code
_entity_poly.pdbx_strand_id
1 'polypeptide(L)'
;MRVYVPLTLPGLAEAYKTGELGAGAFVAYAVTPGLRDWYASDDIEELEYAALGRAALASLRLLAAEPEAPRRRIVIAVDVPDRAASADGDPAEPGE
;
A
#
# COMPACT_ATOMS: atom_id res chain seq x y z
N MET A 1 -4.32 11.56 -1.86
CA MET A 1 -4.64 10.47 -0.92
C MET A 1 -3.37 9.86 -0.34
N ARG A 2 -3.44 9.27 0.85
CA ARG A 2 -2.36 8.49 1.45
C ARG A 2 -2.43 7.03 1.03
N VAL A 3 -1.29 6.46 0.65
CA VAL A 3 -1.13 5.03 0.35
C VAL A 3 -0.08 4.39 1.25
N TYR A 4 -0.25 3.10 1.52
CA TYR A 4 0.59 2.28 2.37
C TYR A 4 1.20 1.16 1.55
N VAL A 5 2.51 1.22 1.33
CA VAL A 5 3.25 0.29 0.47
C VAL A 5 3.90 -0.79 1.33
N PRO A 6 3.53 -2.07 1.19
CA PRO A 6 4.18 -3.15 1.90
C PRO A 6 5.59 -3.40 1.32
N LEU A 7 6.59 -3.53 2.19
CA LEU A 7 7.96 -3.84 1.77
C LEU A 7 8.66 -4.78 2.75
N THR A 8 9.83 -5.24 2.34
CA THR A 8 10.84 -5.87 3.19
C THR A 8 11.97 -4.88 3.47
N LEU A 9 12.83 -5.16 4.45
CA LEU A 9 13.98 -4.31 4.73
C LEU A 9 14.97 -4.22 3.54
N PRO A 10 15.27 -5.32 2.81
CA PRO A 10 16.00 -5.23 1.55
C PRO A 10 15.29 -4.37 0.50
N GLY A 11 13.96 -4.51 0.35
CA GLY A 11 13.17 -3.67 -0.57
C GLY A 11 13.24 -2.18 -0.23
N LEU A 12 13.20 -1.82 1.05
CA LEU A 12 13.39 -0.43 1.50
C LEU A 12 14.81 0.08 1.19
N ALA A 13 15.83 -0.76 1.40
CA ALA A 13 17.20 -0.38 1.09
C ALA A 13 17.41 -0.16 -0.41
N GLU A 14 16.74 -0.94 -1.26
CA GLU A 14 16.78 -0.74 -2.70
C GLU A 14 16.06 0.54 -3.11
N ALA A 15 14.85 0.77 -2.59
CA ALA A 15 14.11 2.01 -2.84
C ALA A 15 14.87 3.26 -2.43
N TYR A 16 15.63 3.20 -1.33
CA TYR A 16 16.50 4.30 -0.91
C TYR A 16 17.64 4.56 -1.91
N LYS A 17 18.20 3.52 -2.54
CA LYS A 17 19.29 3.66 -3.51
C LYS A 17 18.81 4.17 -4.86
N THR A 18 17.66 3.68 -5.32
CA THR A 18 17.13 3.99 -6.65
C THR A 18 16.21 5.21 -6.66
N GLY A 19 15.61 5.53 -5.52
CA GLY A 19 14.54 6.52 -5.42
C GLY A 19 13.17 6.00 -5.88
N GLU A 20 13.03 4.69 -6.11
CA GLU A 20 11.84 4.08 -6.70
C GLU A 20 11.28 2.95 -5.83
N LEU A 21 9.95 2.89 -5.65
CA LEU A 21 9.26 1.90 -4.80
C LEU A 21 8.88 0.59 -5.52
N GLY A 22 9.51 0.31 -6.66
CA GLY A 22 9.25 -0.86 -7.50
C GLY A 22 9.43 -0.54 -8.98
N ALA A 23 9.36 -1.57 -9.83
CA ALA A 23 9.43 -1.39 -11.28
C ALA A 23 8.02 -1.17 -11.85
N GLY A 24 7.65 0.09 -12.10
CA GLY A 24 6.35 0.45 -12.69
C GLY A 24 5.18 0.43 -11.70
N ALA A 25 4.00 0.00 -12.16
CA ALA A 25 2.81 -0.07 -11.31
C ALA A 25 2.94 -1.20 -10.27
N PHE A 26 2.63 -0.90 -9.02
CA PHE A 26 2.72 -1.85 -7.92
C PHE A 26 1.50 -1.74 -6.99
N VAL A 27 1.30 -2.76 -6.16
CA VAL A 27 0.19 -2.80 -5.21
C VAL A 27 0.50 -1.97 -3.97
N ALA A 28 -0.41 -1.05 -3.64
CA ALA A 28 -0.44 -0.32 -2.39
C ALA A 28 -1.83 -0.41 -1.75
N TYR A 29 -1.92 -0.09 -0.46
CA TYR A 29 -3.18 -0.11 0.28
C TYR A 29 -3.57 1.31 0.65
N ALA A 30 -4.86 1.62 0.58
CA ALA A 30 -5.37 2.95 0.89
C ALA A 30 -6.79 2.86 1.43
N VAL A 31 -7.32 4.03 1.82
CA VAL A 31 -8.75 4.21 2.08
C VAL A 31 -9.49 4.28 0.75
N THR A 32 -9.89 3.12 0.23
CA THR A 32 -10.68 2.99 -1.00
C THR A 32 -12.19 3.14 -0.71
N PRO A 33 -13.03 3.44 -1.71
CA PRO A 33 -14.49 3.41 -1.56
C PRO A 33 -14.99 2.08 -0.96
N GLY A 34 -14.53 0.95 -1.50
CA GLY A 34 -14.89 -0.37 -0.96
C GLY A 34 -14.42 -0.62 0.48
N LEU A 35 -13.34 0.04 0.95
CA LEU A 35 -12.98 -0.02 2.37
C LEU A 35 -13.98 0.76 3.23
N ARG A 36 -14.35 1.97 2.80
CA ARG A 36 -15.32 2.81 3.52
C ARG A 36 -16.65 2.08 3.70
N ASP A 37 -17.14 1.48 2.62
CA ASP A 37 -18.41 0.75 2.62
C ASP A 37 -18.38 -0.48 3.54
N TRP A 38 -17.25 -1.22 3.56
CA TRP A 38 -17.13 -2.43 4.37
C TRP A 38 -16.90 -2.14 5.86
N TYR A 39 -16.10 -1.13 6.18
CA TYR A 39 -15.75 -0.80 7.57
C TYR A 39 -16.87 -0.03 8.28
N ALA A 40 -17.81 0.56 7.52
CA ALA A 40 -18.95 1.33 8.03
C ALA A 40 -18.58 2.43 9.05
N SER A 41 -17.37 2.98 8.91
CA SER A 41 -16.84 4.10 9.69
C SER A 41 -16.64 5.30 8.76
N ASP A 42 -17.03 6.48 9.23
CA ASP A 42 -16.76 7.76 8.56
C ASP A 42 -15.47 8.42 9.07
N ASP A 43 -14.87 7.88 10.15
CA ASP A 43 -13.61 8.36 10.69
C ASP A 43 -12.45 7.97 9.78
N ILE A 44 -11.83 8.98 9.19
CA ILE A 44 -10.71 8.80 8.28
C ILE A 44 -9.48 8.19 8.96
N GLU A 45 -9.25 8.49 10.24
CA GLU A 45 -8.08 7.99 10.98
C GLU A 45 -8.22 6.47 11.21
N GLU A 46 -9.43 6.01 11.53
CA GLU A 46 -9.72 4.58 11.67
C GLU A 46 -9.54 3.83 10.35
N LEU A 47 -10.03 4.41 9.25
CA LEU A 47 -9.89 3.83 7.91
C LEU A 47 -8.44 3.79 7.45
N GLU A 48 -7.66 4.84 7.73
CA GLU A 48 -6.22 4.89 7.49
C GLU A 48 -5.48 3.80 8.28
N TYR A 49 -5.84 3.61 9.55
CA TYR A 49 -5.29 2.53 10.37
C TYR A 49 -5.65 1.14 9.81
N ALA A 50 -6.88 0.95 9.34
CA ALA A 50 -7.30 -0.29 8.69
C ALA A 50 -6.51 -0.56 7.39
N ALA A 51 -6.29 0.47 6.56
CA ALA A 51 -5.47 0.37 5.35
C ALA A 51 -4.00 0.04 5.68
N LEU A 52 -3.40 0.70 6.67
CA LEU A 52 -2.07 0.42 7.19
C LEU A 52 -1.96 -1.03 7.68
N GLY A 53 -2.95 -1.52 8.43
CA GLY A 53 -3.01 -2.90 8.91
C GLY A 53 -3.01 -3.92 7.77
N ARG A 54 -3.76 -3.66 6.69
CA ARG A 54 -3.76 -4.51 5.49
C ARG A 54 -2.41 -4.53 4.78
N ALA A 55 -1.75 -3.38 4.65
CA ALA A 55 -0.37 -3.32 4.15
C ALA A 55 0.61 -4.10 5.03
N ALA A 56 0.50 -3.99 6.37
CA ALA A 56 1.35 -4.73 7.29
C ALA A 56 1.16 -6.25 7.21
N LEU A 57 -0.04 -6.72 6.87
CA LEU A 57 -0.29 -8.14 6.59
C LEU A 57 0.29 -8.56 5.22
N ALA A 58 0.25 -7.68 4.23
CA ALA A 58 0.87 -7.94 2.92
C ALA A 58 2.41 -8.02 3.04
N SER A 59 3.03 -7.17 3.85
CA SER A 59 4.48 -7.21 4.08
C SER A 59 4.93 -8.54 4.69
N LEU A 60 4.09 -9.21 5.49
CA LEU A 60 4.38 -10.54 6.01
C LEU A 60 4.45 -11.60 4.91
N ARG A 61 3.62 -11.48 3.87
CA ARG A 61 3.67 -12.38 2.71
C ARG A 61 4.95 -12.19 1.91
N LEU A 62 5.40 -10.93 1.76
CA LEU A 62 6.70 -10.63 1.14
C LEU A 62 7.86 -11.22 1.96
N LEU A 63 7.87 -11.00 3.28
CA LEU A 63 8.88 -11.60 4.16
C LEU A 63 8.86 -13.14 4.14
N ALA A 64 7.70 -13.76 3.99
CA ALA A 64 7.60 -15.21 3.86
C ALA A 64 8.22 -15.73 2.56
N ALA A 65 8.15 -14.94 1.49
CA ALA A 65 8.76 -15.26 0.19
C ALA A 65 10.28 -14.98 0.16
N GLU A 66 10.84 -14.24 1.13
CA GLU A 66 12.27 -13.92 1.25
C GLU A 66 12.86 -14.51 2.54
N PRO A 67 13.30 -15.78 2.55
CA PRO A 67 13.76 -16.46 3.78
C PRO A 67 14.98 -15.80 4.45
N GLU A 68 15.84 -15.18 3.66
CA GLU A 68 17.07 -14.53 4.13
C GLU A 68 16.85 -13.08 4.58
N ALA A 69 15.67 -12.50 4.32
CA ALA A 69 15.38 -11.15 4.73
C ALA A 69 15.24 -11.05 6.26
N PRO A 70 15.79 -10.00 6.90
CA PRO A 70 15.55 -9.74 8.32
C PRO A 70 14.05 -9.73 8.63
N ARG A 71 13.63 -10.39 9.72
CA ARG A 71 12.22 -10.55 10.12
C ARG A 71 11.64 -9.26 10.71
N ARG A 72 11.59 -8.22 9.89
CA ARG A 72 11.07 -6.89 10.20
C ARG A 72 10.08 -6.49 9.12
N ARG A 73 8.84 -6.27 9.51
CA ARG A 73 7.79 -5.76 8.62
C ARG A 73 8.08 -4.29 8.31
N ILE A 74 8.00 -3.93 7.04
CA ILE A 74 8.12 -2.56 6.59
C ILE A 74 6.85 -2.17 5.86
N VAL A 75 6.33 -0.99 6.19
CA VAL A 75 5.27 -0.33 5.44
C VAL A 75 5.67 1.12 5.28
N ILE A 76 5.61 1.65 4.06
CA ILE A 76 5.86 3.06 3.79
C ILE A 76 4.53 3.77 3.58
N ALA A 77 4.30 4.86 4.30
CA ALA A 77 3.20 5.77 4.02
C ALA A 77 3.66 6.87 3.06
N VAL A 78 2.92 7.07 1.98
CA VAL A 78 3.23 8.07 0.95
C VAL A 78 1.95 8.81 0.58
N ASP A 79 2.03 10.14 0.47
CA ASP A 79 0.94 10.96 -0.04
C ASP A 79 1.11 11.13 -1.56
N VAL A 80 0.08 10.77 -2.32
CA VAL A 80 0.07 10.81 -3.79
C VAL A 80 -1.18 11.54 -4.31
N PRO A 81 -1.16 12.11 -5.53
CA PRO A 81 -2.37 12.58 -6.19
C PRO A 81 -3.36 11.43 -6.38
N ASP A 82 -4.66 11.67 -6.22
CA ASP A 82 -5.68 10.62 -6.30
C ASP A 82 -5.67 9.88 -7.66
N ARG A 83 -5.44 10.63 -8.76
CA ARG A 83 -5.27 10.09 -10.12
C ARG A 83 -4.08 9.13 -10.31
N ALA A 84 -3.18 9.04 -9.34
CA ALA A 84 -2.02 8.13 -9.38
C ALA A 84 -2.35 6.75 -8.79
N ALA A 85 -3.54 6.57 -8.22
CA ALA A 85 -3.99 5.30 -7.67
C ALA A 85 -5.30 4.87 -8.33
N SER A 86 -5.39 3.58 -8.65
CA SER A 86 -6.61 2.93 -9.12
C SER A 86 -6.98 1.83 -8.13
N ALA A 87 -8.20 1.88 -7.59
CA ALA A 87 -8.69 0.85 -6.68
C ALA A 87 -9.14 -0.39 -7.48
N ASP A 88 -8.78 -1.59 -7.02
CA ASP A 88 -9.33 -2.83 -7.59
C ASP A 88 -10.85 -2.83 -7.42
N GLY A 89 -11.58 -2.95 -8.53
CA GLY A 89 -13.04 -2.94 -8.58
C GLY A 89 -13.67 -1.59 -8.94
N ASP A 90 -12.87 -0.54 -9.12
CA ASP A 90 -13.34 0.69 -9.77
C ASP A 90 -13.40 0.44 -11.29
N PRO A 91 -14.55 0.56 -11.98
CA PRO A 91 -14.53 0.61 -13.43
C PRO A 91 -13.71 1.84 -13.78
N ALA A 92 -12.54 1.64 -14.38
CA ALA A 92 -11.76 2.74 -14.93
C ALA A 92 -12.72 3.57 -15.80
N GLU A 93 -13.03 4.81 -15.40
CA GLU A 93 -13.76 5.70 -16.28
C GLU A 93 -12.90 5.85 -17.53
N PRO A 94 -13.39 5.44 -18.72
CA PRO A 94 -12.63 5.60 -19.93
C PRO A 94 -12.34 7.09 -20.09
N GLY A 95 -11.05 7.40 -20.25
CA GLY A 95 -10.53 8.76 -20.26
C GLY A 95 -11.31 9.70 -21.19
N GLU A 96 -11.48 10.92 -20.70
CA GLU A 96 -11.83 12.10 -21.49
C GLU A 96 -10.56 12.78 -22.04
#